data_AF-R9TFN9-F1
#
_entry.id   AF-R9TFN9-F1
#
_cell.length_a   1.000
_cell.length_b   1.000
_cell.length_c   1.000
_cell.angle_alpha   90.00
_cell.angle_beta   90.00
_cell.angle_gamma   90.00
#
_symmetry.space_group_name_H-M   'P 1'
#
loop_
_entity.id
_entity.type
_entity.pdbx_description
1 polymer ?
#
loop_
_entity_poly.entity_id
_entity_poly.type
_entity_poly.pdbx_seq_one_letter_code
_entity_poly.pdbx_strand_id
1 'polypeptide(L)'
;ATISANGDSSIGNLISEAMAKVGKEGVITVKDGKTLQDEMDIIEGMKFDRGYISPYFINTTKGAKVEYNDCLVLFSEKKISSIQ
;
A
#
# COMPACT_ATOMS: atom_id res chain seq x y z
N ALA A 1 -12.10 -18.03 -1.68
CA ALA A 1 -11.93 -17.13 -0.52
C ALA A 1 -12.69 -17.64 0.72
N THR A 2 -13.94 -18.09 0.62
CA THR A 2 -14.80 -18.51 1.76
C THR A 2 -14.23 -19.60 2.68
N ILE A 3 -13.58 -20.62 2.12
CA ILE A 3 -12.94 -21.69 2.93
C ILE A 3 -11.75 -21.13 3.74
N SER A 4 -11.02 -20.17 3.17
CA SER A 4 -9.89 -19.49 3.82
C SER A 4 -10.33 -18.43 4.83
N ALA A 5 -11.56 -17.93 4.72
CA ALA A 5 -12.19 -17.00 5.68
C ALA A 5 -12.90 -17.75 6.83
N ASN A 6 -12.43 -18.95 7.19
CA ASN A 6 -12.98 -19.78 8.26
C ASN A 6 -14.48 -20.10 8.11
N GLY A 7 -14.96 -20.23 6.86
CA GLY A 7 -16.37 -20.53 6.56
C GLY A 7 -17.29 -19.30 6.53
N ASP A 8 -16.75 -18.10 6.77
CA ASP A 8 -17.52 -16.87 6.64
C ASP A 8 -17.66 -16.45 5.16
N SER A 9 -18.88 -16.62 4.65
CA SER A 9 -19.22 -16.25 3.28
C SER A 9 -19.18 -14.75 3.02
N SER A 10 -19.42 -13.90 4.03
CA SER A 10 -19.43 -12.45 3.88
C SER A 10 -18.02 -11.91 3.65
N ILE A 11 -17.07 -12.29 4.51
CA ILE A 11 -15.65 -11.96 4.40
C ILE A 11 -15.04 -12.57 3.12
N GLY A 12 -15.41 -13.82 2.82
CA GLY A 12 -14.97 -14.49 1.59
C GLY A 12 -15.37 -13.72 0.33
N ASN A 13 -16.61 -13.21 0.29
CA ASN A 13 -17.10 -12.41 -0.84
C ASN A 13 -16.38 -11.07 -0.92
N LEU A 14 -16.18 -10.38 0.21
CA LEU A 14 -15.46 -9.10 0.27
C LEU A 14 -14.03 -9.22 -0.28
N ILE A 15 -13.29 -10.24 0.16
CA ILE A 15 -11.92 -10.52 -0.33
C ILE A 15 -11.94 -10.84 -1.83
N SER A 16 -12.91 -11.62 -2.29
CA SER A 16 -13.04 -11.96 -3.72
C SER A 16 -13.33 -10.73 -4.58
N GLU A 17 -14.18 -9.82 -4.08
CA GLU A 17 -14.49 -8.56 -4.76
C GLU A 17 -13.27 -7.63 -4.81
N ALA A 18 -12.54 -7.51 -3.70
CA ALA A 18 -11.29 -6.75 -3.63
C ALA A 18 -10.24 -7.30 -4.62
N MET A 19 -10.05 -8.62 -4.67
CA MET A 19 -9.11 -9.26 -5.62
C MET A 19 -9.51 -9.01 -7.08
N ALA A 20 -10.80 -9.05 -7.41
CA ALA A 20 -11.28 -8.78 -8.76
C ALA A 20 -11.04 -7.31 -9.18
N LYS A 21 -11.21 -6.36 -8.24
CA LYS A 21 -11.01 -4.92 -8.47
C LYS A 21 -9.53 -4.52 -8.55
N VAL A 22 -8.67 -5.12 -7.74
CA VAL A 22 -7.22 -4.82 -7.64
C VAL A 22 -6.41 -5.46 -8.77
N GLY A 23 -6.88 -6.56 -9.34
CA GLY A 23 -6.18 -7.29 -10.40
C GLY A 23 -4.98 -8.09 -9.89
N LYS A 24 -4.20 -8.65 -10.82
CA LYS A 24 -3.15 -9.64 -10.51
C LYS A 24 -1.95 -9.09 -9.72
N GLU A 25 -1.59 -7.83 -9.97
CA GLU A 25 -0.36 -7.19 -9.44
C GLU A 25 -0.64 -6.21 -8.30
N GLY A 26 -1.90 -5.98 -7.97
CA GLY A 26 -2.24 -4.94 -6.99
C GLY A 26 -2.10 -5.43 -5.54
N VAL A 27 -1.94 -4.47 -4.64
CA VAL A 27 -1.66 -4.73 -3.22
C VAL A 27 -2.91 -4.47 -2.39
N ILE A 28 -3.32 -5.47 -1.60
CA ILE A 28 -4.44 -5.34 -0.65
C ILE A 28 -3.85 -5.00 0.73
N THR A 29 -4.32 -3.91 1.32
CA THR A 29 -3.97 -3.51 2.69
C THR A 29 -5.22 -3.55 3.55
N VAL A 30 -5.15 -4.25 4.68
CA VAL A 30 -6.24 -4.31 5.67
C VAL A 30 -5.91 -3.37 6.83
N LYS A 31 -6.90 -2.61 7.31
CA LYS A 31 -6.80 -1.75 8.49
C LYS A 31 -7.97 -2.02 9.43
N ASP A 32 -7.73 -1.91 10.73
CA ASP A 32 -8.80 -2.02 11.72
C ASP A 32 -9.73 -0.80 11.60
N GLY A 33 -11.00 -1.06 11.27
CA GLY A 33 -12.04 -0.06 11.18
C GLY A 33 -12.53 0.41 12.56
N LYS A 34 -13.14 1.60 12.61
CA LYS A 34 -13.81 2.12 13.82
C LYS A 34 -15.33 1.96 13.78
N THR A 35 -15.87 1.52 12.65
CA THR A 35 -17.30 1.38 12.37
C THR A 35 -17.72 -0.09 12.48
N LEU A 36 -19.03 -0.32 12.56
CA LEU A 36 -19.62 -1.67 12.56
C LEU A 36 -19.80 -2.26 11.15
N GLN A 37 -19.45 -1.49 10.11
CA GLN A 37 -19.62 -1.87 8.71
C GLN A 37 -18.25 -1.99 8.03
N ASP A 38 -18.14 -2.98 7.14
CA ASP A 38 -16.94 -3.18 6.34
C ASP A 38 -16.88 -2.13 5.21
N GLU A 39 -15.75 -1.43 5.12
CA GLU A 39 -15.48 -0.42 4.10
C GLU A 39 -14.35 -0.91 3.17
N MET A 40 -14.51 -0.70 1.87
CA MET A 40 -13.51 -1.06 0.86
C MET A 40 -13.22 0.15 -0.03
N ASP A 41 -12.00 0.68 0.11
CA ASP A 41 -11.50 1.77 -0.72
C ASP A 41 -10.44 1.26 -1.71
N ILE A 42 -10.58 1.67 -2.97
CA ILE A 42 -9.55 1.46 -3.99
C ILE A 42 -8.74 2.75 -4.06
N ILE A 43 -7.45 2.66 -3.75
CA ILE A 43 -6.52 3.77 -3.90
C ILE A 43 -5.67 3.50 -5.13
N GLU A 44 -5.76 4.38 -6.13
CA GLU A 44 -4.83 4.37 -7.25
C GLU A 44 -3.45 4.78 -6.74
N GLY A 45 -2.48 3.88 -6.87
CA GLY A 45 -1.14 4.07 -6.35
C GLY A 45 -0.13 3.22 -7.11
N MET A 46 1.15 3.53 -6.89
CA MET A 46 2.26 2.83 -7.51
C MET A 46 3.22 2.36 -6.44
N LYS A 47 3.73 1.13 -6.59
CA LYS A 47 4.77 0.57 -5.75
C LYS A 47 6.03 0.36 -6.57
N PHE A 48 7.17 0.70 -5.98
CA PHE A 48 8.49 0.36 -6.51
C PHE A 48 9.14 -0.70 -5.63
N ASP A 49 9.93 -1.59 -6.22
CA ASP A 49 10.66 -2.63 -5.47
C ASP A 49 11.89 -2.08 -4.73
N ARG A 50 12.32 -0.86 -5.06
CA ARG A 50 13.48 -0.21 -4.43
C ARG A 50 13.03 0.73 -3.31
N GLY A 51 13.71 0.65 -2.17
CA GLY A 51 13.54 1.53 -1.03
C GLY A 51 14.44 2.76 -1.05
N TYR A 52 14.50 3.44 0.09
CA TYR A 52 15.34 4.62 0.30
C TYR A 52 16.84 4.28 0.33
N ILE A 53 17.68 5.23 -0.10
CA ILE A 53 19.14 5.03 -0.19
C ILE A 53 19.81 5.00 1.19
N SER A 54 19.29 5.76 2.15
CA SER A 54 19.91 5.96 3.46
C SER A 54 18.89 5.87 4.59
N PRO A 55 19.18 5.14 5.70
CA PRO A 55 18.32 5.09 6.88
C PRO A 55 18.08 6.46 7.53
N TYR A 56 18.94 7.44 7.30
CA TYR A 56 18.75 8.80 7.80
C TYR A 56 17.49 9.50 7.28
N PHE A 57 16.83 8.96 6.24
CA PHE A 57 15.55 9.48 5.76
C PHE A 57 14.34 9.06 6.61
N ILE A 58 14.49 8.11 7.53
CA ILE A 58 13.41 7.65 8.42
C ILE A 58 12.89 8.84 9.23
N ASN A 59 11.61 9.16 9.06
CA ASN A 59 10.96 10.30 9.72
C ASN A 59 9.82 9.89 10.67
N THR A 60 9.69 8.59 10.93
CA THR A 60 8.69 8.05 11.86
C THR A 60 9.34 7.46 13.10
N THR A 61 8.68 7.58 14.25
CA THR A 61 9.10 6.95 15.51
C THR A 61 8.66 5.50 15.63
N LYS A 62 7.76 5.04 14.74
CA LYS A 62 7.13 3.70 14.77
C LYS A 62 7.69 2.77 13.69
N GLY A 63 9.00 2.81 13.46
CA GLY A 63 9.71 1.89 12.59
C GLY A 63 10.47 2.56 11.45
N ALA A 64 11.09 1.72 10.62
CA ALA A 64 11.90 2.15 9.50
C ALA A 64 11.04 2.56 8.29
N LYS A 65 10.36 3.70 8.42
CA LYS A 65 9.47 4.27 7.39
C LYS A 65 9.78 5.73 7.12
N VAL A 66 9.46 6.16 5.90
CA VAL A 66 9.48 7.54 5.46
C VAL A 66 8.11 7.87 4.92
N GLU A 67 7.42 8.81 5.55
CA GLU A 67 6.04 9.17 5.21
C GLU A 67 5.95 10.67 4.95
N TYR A 68 5.39 11.06 3.80
CA TYR A 68 5.13 12.45 3.42
C TYR A 68 3.68 12.60 2.97
N ASN A 69 3.08 13.74 3.28
CA ASN A 69 1.76 14.14 2.78
C ASN A 69 1.91 15.31 1.81
N ASP A 70 1.08 15.37 0.77
CA ASP A 70 1.02 16.46 -0.22
C ASP A 70 2.39 16.83 -0.83
N CYS A 71 3.20 15.82 -1.17
CA CYS A 71 4.54 16.03 -1.70
C CYS A 71 4.59 15.94 -3.23
N LEU A 72 5.58 16.62 -3.82
CA LEU A 72 5.91 16.50 -5.23
C LEU A 72 6.82 15.28 -5.45
N VAL A 73 6.61 14.56 -6.55
CA VAL A 73 7.45 13.42 -6.97
C VAL A 73 8.28 13.83 -8.18
N LEU A 74 9.60 13.65 -8.10
CA LEU A 74 10.53 13.86 -9.21
C LEU A 74 11.09 12.52 -9.68
N PHE A 75 11.05 12.28 -10.99
CA PHE A 75 11.62 11.09 -11.63
C PHE A 75 12.59 11.49 -12.74
N SER A 76 13.72 10.78 -12.84
CA SER A 76 14.73 10.97 -13.87
C SER A 76 15.23 9.62 -14.35
N GLU A 77 15.30 9.42 -15.66
CA GLU A 77 15.87 8.22 -16.28
C GLU A 77 17.40 8.18 -16.18
N LYS A 78 18.03 9.36 -16.13
CA LYS A 78 19.48 9.48 -16.03
C LYS A 78 19.90 9.43 -14.57
N LYS A 79 21.09 8.85 -14.33
CA LYS A 79 21.75 8.91 -13.02
C LYS A 79 21.91 10.37 -12.60
N ILE A 80 21.44 10.70 -11.40
CA ILE A 80 21.71 11.97 -10.76
C ILE A 80 23.08 11.86 -10.09
N SER A 81 24.11 12.36 -10.74
CA SER A 81 25.41 12.59 -10.12
C SER A 81 25.38 13.93 -9.38
N SER A 82 26.07 14.02 -8.25
CA SER A 82 26.31 15.31 -7.58
C SER A 82 26.93 16.27 -8.59
N ILE A 83 26.18 17.28 -9.01
CA ILE A 83 26.76 18.48 -9.61
C ILE A 83 27.35 19.24 -8.44
N GLN A 84 28.67 19.41 -8.50
CA GLN A 84 29.44 20.28 -7.61
C GLN A 84 29.30 21.72 -8.10
#